data_AF-X1GZS0-F1
#
_entry.id   AF-X1GZS0-F1
#
_cell.length_a   1.000
_cell.length_b   1.000
_cell.length_c   1.000
_cell.angle_alpha   90.00
_cell.angle_beta   90.00
_cell.angle_gamma   90.00
#
_symmetry.space_group_name_H-M   'P 1'
#
loop_
_entity.id
_entity.type
_entity.pdbx_description
1 polymer ?
#
loop_
_entity_poly.entity_id
_entity_poly.type
_entity_poly.pdbx_seq_one_letter_code
_entity_poly.pdbx_strand_id
1 'polypeptide(L)'
;MMSLAVAEVMTGEGVAWPEAHRNAEAMLRLAIAMQEATGFNNVALPFCMTVEAEAYGARIDMGSMSVQPKVVEPILPVDGGELPHPDFRARRAGTLLEALSMAKECRPEL
;
A
#
# COMPACT_ATOMS: atom_id res chain seq x y z
N MET A 1 8.31 -3.22 4.62
CA MET A 1 8.91 -1.87 4.62
C MET A 1 7.89 -0.91 4.02
N MET A 2 7.72 0.28 4.59
CA MET A 2 6.74 1.27 4.14
C MET A 2 7.41 2.23 3.14
N SER A 3 6.73 2.54 2.04
CA SER A 3 7.12 3.63 1.14
C SER A 3 6.67 4.99 1.70
N LEU A 4 7.50 6.02 1.50
CA LEU A 4 7.19 7.39 1.88
C LEU A 4 6.12 7.95 0.93
N ALA A 5 5.11 8.60 1.49
CA ALA A 5 4.27 9.51 0.72
C ALA A 5 4.04 10.81 1.51
N VAL A 6 4.35 11.95 0.90
CA VAL A 6 4.18 13.28 1.49
C VAL A 6 2.95 13.99 0.92
N ALA A 7 2.29 14.79 1.76
CA ALA A 7 1.01 15.43 1.43
C ALA A 7 1.12 16.40 0.24
N GLU A 8 2.27 17.07 0.09
CA GLU A 8 2.55 18.00 -0.99
C GLU A 8 2.53 17.30 -2.35
N VAL A 9 3.16 16.13 -2.47
CA VAL A 9 3.18 15.36 -3.72
C VAL A 9 1.80 14.75 -4.00
N MET A 10 1.09 14.27 -2.97
CA MET A 10 -0.29 13.79 -3.14
C MET A 10 -1.21 14.89 -3.71
N THR A 11 -1.10 16.11 -3.16
CA THR A 11 -1.89 17.27 -3.59
C THR A 11 -1.52 17.66 -5.02
N GLY A 12 -0.22 17.72 -5.33
CA GLY A 12 0.28 18.07 -6.66
C GLY A 12 -0.17 17.10 -7.74
N GLU A 13 -0.23 15.80 -7.44
CA GLU A 13 -0.68 14.77 -8.39
C GLU A 13 -2.21 14.61 -8.44
N GLY A 14 -2.93 15.15 -7.46
CA GLY A 14 -4.36 14.88 -7.29
C GLY A 14 -4.66 13.42 -6.94
N VAL A 15 -3.70 12.73 -6.33
CA VAL A 15 -3.82 11.32 -5.91
C VAL A 15 -3.41 11.22 -4.44
N ALA A 16 -4.36 10.83 -3.59
CA ALA A 16 -4.16 10.84 -2.14
C ALA A 16 -4.54 9.51 -1.48
N TRP A 17 -4.16 9.36 -0.22
CA TRP A 17 -4.77 8.34 0.63
C TRP A 17 -6.20 8.74 1.03
N PRO A 18 -7.13 7.77 1.18
CA PRO A 18 -6.91 6.32 1.13
C PRO A 18 -7.04 5.70 -0.28
N GLU A 19 -7.35 6.48 -1.31
CA GLU A 19 -7.58 5.98 -2.68
C GLU A 19 -6.36 5.23 -3.22
N ALA A 20 -5.16 5.80 -3.08
CA ALA A 20 -3.92 5.17 -3.54
C ALA A 20 -3.60 3.85 -2.80
N HIS A 21 -4.32 3.48 -1.74
CA HIS A 21 -4.18 2.16 -1.14
C HIS A 21 -5.11 1.10 -1.76
N ARG A 22 -6.11 1.51 -2.54
CA ARG A 22 -7.20 0.65 -3.05
C ARG A 22 -7.19 0.49 -4.56
N ASN A 23 -6.49 1.36 -5.29
CA ASN A 23 -6.41 1.34 -6.74
C ASN A 23 -4.95 1.22 -7.19
N ALA A 24 -4.66 0.27 -8.08
CA ALA A 24 -3.31 -0.08 -8.48
C ALA A 24 -2.63 1.03 -9.31
N GLU A 25 -3.37 1.66 -10.23
CA GLU A 25 -2.88 2.77 -11.05
C GLU A 25 -2.60 4.01 -10.19
N ALA A 26 -3.50 4.36 -9.26
CA ALA A 26 -3.31 5.45 -8.31
C ALA A 26 -2.10 5.18 -7.40
N MET A 27 -1.94 3.93 -6.94
CA MET A 27 -0.80 3.53 -6.13
C MET A 27 0.53 3.71 -6.90
N LEU A 28 0.59 3.21 -8.13
CA LEU A 28 1.77 3.34 -8.97
C LEU A 28 2.09 4.81 -9.30
N ARG A 29 1.08 5.57 -9.72
CA ARG A 29 1.25 6.99 -10.06
C ARG A 29 1.84 7.78 -8.89
N LEU A 30 1.31 7.57 -7.69
CA LEU A 30 1.85 8.23 -6.50
C LEU A 30 3.28 7.78 -6.18
N ALA A 31 3.60 6.49 -6.33
CA ALA A 31 4.95 5.99 -6.06
C ALA A 31 5.99 6.51 -7.06
N ILE A 32 5.63 6.63 -8.33
CA ILE A 32 6.46 7.25 -9.38
C ILE A 32 6.69 8.73 -9.03
N ALA A 33 5.64 9.47 -8.68
CA ALA A 33 5.76 10.88 -8.31
C ALA A 33 6.66 11.07 -7.08
N MET A 34 6.59 10.18 -6.09
CA MET A 34 7.50 10.20 -4.94
C MET A 34 8.95 9.90 -5.35
N GLN A 35 9.16 8.91 -6.22
CA GLN A 35 10.49 8.57 -6.71
C GLN A 35 11.10 9.74 -7.50
N GLU A 36 10.31 10.42 -8.34
CA GLU A 36 10.75 11.60 -9.10
C GLU A 36 11.02 12.81 -8.20
N ALA A 37 10.18 13.04 -7.19
CA ALA A 37 10.37 14.13 -6.23
C ALA A 37 11.58 13.93 -5.32
N THR A 38 11.94 12.68 -5.00
CA THR A 38 13.06 12.35 -4.10
C THR A 38 14.37 12.06 -4.84
N GLY A 39 14.31 11.68 -6.11
CA GLY A 39 15.46 11.24 -6.90
C GLY A 39 15.98 9.86 -6.49
N PHE A 40 15.20 9.05 -5.77
CA PHE A 40 15.62 7.70 -5.39
C PHE A 40 15.75 6.78 -6.60
N ASN A 41 16.73 5.87 -6.58
CA ASN A 41 16.96 4.92 -7.68
C ASN A 41 16.14 3.63 -7.52
N ASN A 42 14.93 3.73 -6.98
CA ASN A 42 13.99 2.63 -6.85
C ASN A 42 12.55 3.15 -6.73
N VAL A 43 11.57 2.35 -7.14
CA VAL A 43 10.15 2.61 -6.87
C VAL A 43 9.72 1.80 -5.65
N ALA A 44 9.12 2.45 -4.65
CA ALA A 44 8.70 1.81 -3.41
C ALA A 44 7.18 1.78 -3.26
N LEU A 45 6.64 0.59 -3.01
CA LEU A 45 5.22 0.27 -2.83
C LEU A 45 5.08 -0.84 -1.77
N PRO A 46 4.00 -0.92 -0.97
CA PRO A 46 2.92 0.07 -0.80
C PRO A 46 3.29 1.16 0.22
N PHE A 47 2.34 2.03 0.54
CA PHE A 47 2.52 3.11 1.53
C PHE A 47 1.97 2.80 2.94
N CYS A 48 1.85 1.52 3.30
CA CYS A 48 1.41 1.11 4.64
C CYS A 48 1.91 -0.29 4.99
N MET A 49 1.74 -0.70 6.25
CA MET A 49 2.17 -2.02 6.76
C MET A 49 1.01 -2.99 7.02
N THR A 50 -0.17 -2.76 6.43
CA THR A 50 -1.40 -3.53 6.77
C THR A 50 -1.91 -4.45 5.66
N VAL A 51 -1.27 -4.50 4.50
CA VAL A 51 -1.75 -5.32 3.37
C VAL A 51 -1.72 -6.82 3.72
N GLU A 52 -0.63 -7.29 4.31
CA GLU A 52 -0.49 -8.68 4.72
C GLU A 52 -1.47 -9.04 5.84
N ALA A 53 -1.58 -8.20 6.88
CA ALA A 53 -2.53 -8.41 7.96
C ALA A 53 -3.98 -8.51 7.45
N GLU A 54 -4.37 -7.69 6.47
CA GLU A 54 -5.69 -7.76 5.85
C GLU A 54 -5.91 -9.05 5.06
N ALA A 55 -4.87 -9.58 4.39
CA ALA A 55 -4.96 -10.87 3.71
C ALA A 55 -5.20 -12.02 4.70
N TYR A 56 -4.69 -11.92 5.93
CA TYR A 56 -5.02 -12.80 7.05
C TYR A 56 -6.38 -12.52 7.72
N GLY A 57 -7.15 -11.55 7.21
CA GLY A 57 -8.48 -11.23 7.71
C GLY A 57 -8.55 -10.08 8.72
N ALA A 58 -7.46 -9.37 8.99
CA ALA A 58 -7.50 -8.20 9.88
C ALA A 58 -8.45 -7.13 9.35
N ARG A 59 -9.20 -6.52 10.27
CA ARG A 59 -9.97 -5.31 9.98
C ARG A 59 -9.03 -4.10 9.97
N ILE A 60 -9.08 -3.36 8.88
CA ILE A 60 -8.22 -2.19 8.66
C ILE A 60 -9.06 -0.92 8.68
N ASP A 61 -8.67 0.03 9.52
CA ASP A 61 -9.07 1.43 9.38
C ASP A 61 -8.12 2.08 8.37
N MET A 62 -8.65 2.57 7.26
CA MET A 62 -7.86 3.14 6.17
C MET A 62 -7.30 4.52 6.47
N GLY A 63 -7.68 5.13 7.59
CA GLY A 63 -7.21 6.44 7.99
C GLY A 63 -7.67 7.55 7.04
N SER A 64 -6.77 8.47 6.74
CA SER A 64 -7.03 9.68 5.97
C SER A 64 -5.81 10.02 5.10
N MET A 65 -5.84 11.17 4.43
CA MET A 65 -4.68 11.67 3.69
C MET A 65 -3.40 11.79 4.54
N SER A 66 -3.54 12.12 5.83
CA SER A 66 -2.41 12.32 6.77
C SER A 66 -2.23 11.17 7.77
N VAL A 67 -3.12 10.18 7.76
CA VAL A 67 -3.12 9.06 8.71
C VAL A 67 -3.13 7.75 7.95
N GLN A 68 -2.08 6.94 8.13
CA GLN A 68 -1.94 5.67 7.45
C GLN A 68 -2.99 4.63 7.89
N PRO A 69 -3.23 3.61 7.04
CA PRO A 69 -3.99 2.44 7.41
C PRO A 69 -3.44 1.75 8.65
N LYS A 70 -4.32 1.32 9.55
CA LYS A 70 -3.97 0.61 10.79
C LYS A 70 -4.90 -0.58 11.05
N VAL A 71 -4.34 -1.64 11.62
CA VAL A 71 -5.12 -2.76 12.14
C VAL A 71 -5.93 -2.26 13.34
N VAL A 72 -7.23 -2.55 13.36
CA VAL A 72 -8.12 -2.04 14.42
C VAL A 72 -8.08 -2.93 15.66
N GLU A 73 -7.91 -4.23 15.48
CA GLU A 73 -7.90 -5.19 16.57
C GLU A 73 -7.05 -6.44 16.22
N PRO A 74 -6.51 -7.15 17.21
CA PRO A 74 -5.81 -8.42 16.97
C PRO A 74 -6.70 -9.44 16.27
N ILE A 75 -6.14 -10.18 15.31
CA ILE A 75 -6.84 -11.28 14.62
C ILE A 75 -6.97 -12.51 15.53
N LEU A 76 -5.97 -12.73 16.38
CA LEU A 76 -5.88 -13.86 17.30
C LEU A 76 -6.08 -13.41 18.74
N PRO A 77 -6.62 -14.30 19.60
CA PRO A 77 -6.68 -14.04 21.03
C PRO A 77 -5.27 -14.13 21.65
N VAL A 78 -5.12 -13.61 22.86
CA VAL A 78 -3.82 -13.45 23.55
C VAL A 78 -3.17 -14.80 23.87
N ASP A 79 -3.97 -15.83 24.10
CA ASP A 79 -3.56 -17.21 24.36
C ASP A 79 -3.22 -17.99 23.08
N GLY A 80 -3.35 -17.36 21.91
CA GLY A 80 -2.92 -17.88 20.62
C GLY A 80 -4.05 -18.53 19.82
N GLY A 81 -3.69 -19.04 18.64
CA GLY A 81 -4.63 -19.64 17.71
C GLY A 81 -3.99 -19.83 16.34
N GLU A 82 -4.72 -20.45 15.42
CA GLU A 82 -4.27 -20.59 14.04
C GLU A 82 -4.69 -19.38 13.21
N LEU A 83 -3.74 -18.81 12.46
CA LEU A 83 -4.06 -17.77 11.50
C LEU A 83 -4.90 -18.35 10.36
N PRO A 84 -5.92 -17.62 9.88
CA PRO A 84 -6.63 -18.00 8.66
C PRO A 84 -5.67 -18.15 7.48
N HIS A 85 -5.99 -19.02 6.51
CA HIS A 85 -5.18 -19.08 5.29
C HIS A 85 -5.38 -17.79 4.48
N PRO A 86 -4.30 -17.07 4.13
CA PRO A 86 -4.42 -15.79 3.44
C PRO A 86 -4.72 -16.00 1.95
N ASP A 87 -5.48 -15.08 1.36
CA ASP A 87 -5.60 -14.94 -0.10
C ASP A 87 -4.91 -13.65 -0.56
N PHE A 88 -3.68 -13.78 -1.08
CA PHE A 88 -2.89 -12.65 -1.56
C PHE A 88 -3.33 -12.13 -2.94
N ARG A 89 -4.27 -12.81 -3.62
CA ARG A 89 -4.83 -12.32 -4.89
C ARG A 89 -6.09 -11.49 -4.68
N ALA A 90 -6.65 -11.48 -3.48
CA ALA A 90 -7.82 -10.70 -3.13
C ALA A 90 -7.45 -9.33 -2.53
N ARG A 91 -8.43 -8.42 -2.54
CA ARG A 91 -8.37 -7.10 -1.86
C ARG A 91 -7.09 -6.33 -2.18
N ARG A 92 -6.53 -5.59 -1.21
CA ARG A 92 -5.32 -4.76 -1.42
C ARG A 92 -4.07 -5.57 -1.72
N ALA A 93 -4.00 -6.85 -1.35
CA ALA A 93 -2.88 -7.70 -1.74
C ALA A 93 -2.89 -7.90 -3.27
N GLY A 94 -4.05 -8.19 -3.85
CA GLY A 94 -4.25 -8.21 -5.30
C GLY A 94 -3.91 -6.87 -5.96
N THR A 95 -4.42 -5.77 -5.43
CA THR A 95 -4.11 -4.40 -5.91
C THR A 95 -2.61 -4.10 -5.89
N LEU A 96 -1.90 -4.51 -4.84
CA LEU A 96 -0.45 -4.33 -4.73
C LEU A 96 0.30 -5.16 -5.76
N LEU A 97 -0.09 -6.43 -5.95
CA LEU A 97 0.53 -7.28 -6.97
C LEU A 97 0.34 -6.72 -8.38
N GLU A 98 -0.83 -6.17 -8.67
CA GLU A 98 -1.11 -5.47 -9.94
C GLU A 98 -0.23 -4.22 -10.10
N ALA A 99 -0.14 -3.37 -9.07
CA ALA A 99 0.73 -2.20 -9.08
C ALA A 99 2.21 -2.55 -9.29
N LEU A 100 2.69 -3.63 -8.66
CA LEU A 100 4.06 -4.13 -8.83
C LEU A 100 4.31 -4.64 -10.25
N SER A 101 3.33 -5.31 -10.87
CA SER A 101 3.43 -5.75 -12.26
C SER A 101 3.58 -4.56 -13.20
N MET A 102 2.75 -3.53 -13.03
CA MET A 102 2.82 -2.29 -13.82
C MET A 102 4.12 -1.52 -13.56
N ALA A 103 4.59 -1.45 -12.31
CA ALA A 103 5.84 -0.78 -11.97
C ALA A 103 7.03 -1.35 -12.75
N LYS A 104 7.10 -2.68 -12.84
CA LYS A 104 8.14 -3.40 -13.57
C LYS A 104 8.14 -3.08 -15.07
N GLU A 105 6.97 -2.81 -15.65
CA GLU A 105 6.84 -2.44 -17.07
C GLU A 105 7.16 -0.96 -17.31
N CYS A 106 6.77 -0.07 -16.41
CA CYS A 106 6.96 1.38 -16.56
C CYS A 106 8.36 1.88 -16.20
N ARG A 107 9.08 1.18 -15.31
CA ARG A 107 10.43 1.52 -14.86
C ARG A 107 11.33 0.27 -14.87
N PRO A 108 11.57 -0.39 -16.02
CA PRO A 108 12.36 -1.62 -16.07
C PRO A 108 13.83 -1.44 -15.65
N GLU A 109 14.32 -0.20 -15.61
CA GLU A 109 15.67 0.19 -15.21
C GLU A 109 15.84 0.42 -13.70
N LEU A 110 14.74 0.49 -12.94
CA LEU A 110 14.72 0.67 -11.48
C LEU A 110 14.29 -0.61 -10.75
#